data_AF-B9RUH1-F1
#
_entry.id   AF-B9RUH1-F1
#
_cell.length_a   1.000
_cell.length_b   1.000
_cell.length_c   1.000
_cell.angle_alpha   90.00
_cell.angle_beta   90.00
_cell.angle_gamma   90.00
#
_symmetry.space_group_name_H-M   'P 1'
#
loop_
_entity.id
_entity.type
_entity.pdbx_description
1 polymer ?
#
loop_
_entity_poly.entity_id
_entity_poly.type
_entity_poly.pdbx_seq_one_letter_code
_entity_poly.pdbx_strand_id
1 'polypeptide(L)' 'MDPPSNESLLKALELVFALGALNSQGELTKIGRSMAEFPLDPKLSKALAQRRL' A
#
# COMPACT_ATOMS: atom_id res chain seq x y z
N MET A 1 21.92 5.63 -6.39
CA MET A 1 20.71 4.77 -6.45
C MET A 1 19.91 5.27 -7.63
N ASP A 2 19.78 4.47 -8.67
CA ASP A 2 19.07 4.90 -9.88
C ASP A 2 17.56 4.90 -9.62
N PRO A 3 16.82 5.86 -10.18
CA PRO A 3 15.38 5.91 -9.99
C PRO A 3 14.73 4.65 -10.59
N PRO A 4 13.67 4.12 -9.96
CA PRO A 4 12.89 3.03 -10.55
C PRO A 4 12.26 3.47 -11.87
N SER A 5 11.95 2.52 -12.74
CA SER A 5 11.23 2.81 -13.97
C SER A 5 9.80 3.30 -13.69
N ASN A 6 9.24 4.08 -14.61
CA ASN A 6 7.84 4.53 -14.53
C ASN A 6 6.87 3.34 -14.44
N GLU A 7 7.16 2.24 -15.14
CA GLU A 7 6.36 1.02 -15.10
C GLU A 7 6.39 0.38 -13.71
N SER A 8 7.55 0.34 -13.05
CA SER A 8 7.67 -0.17 -11.68
C SER A 8 6.90 0.69 -10.68
N LEU A 9 6.94 2.02 -10.83
CA LEU A 9 6.15 2.93 -10.00
C LEU A 9 4.65 2.74 -10.20
N LEU A 10 4.20 2.60 -11.45
CA LEU A 10 2.79 2.38 -11.78
C LEU A 10 2.28 1.06 -11.17
N LYS A 11 3.03 -0.04 -11.32
CA LYS A 11 2.69 -1.33 -10.71
C LYS A 11 2.60 -1.25 -9.18
N ALA A 12 3.48 -0.48 -8.54
CA ALA A 12 3.44 -0.27 -7.10
C ALA A 12 2.18 0.49 -6.66
N LEU A 13 1.80 1.55 -7.40
CA LEU A 13 0.57 2.31 -7.17
C LEU A 13 -0.69 1.46 -7.35
N GLU A 14 -0.76 0.67 -8.44
CA GLU A 14 -1.86 -0.26 -8.71
C GLU A 14 -2.01 -1.29 -7.59
N LEU A 15 -0.90 -1.85 -7.11
CA LEU A 15 -0.88 -2.80 -6.01
C LEU A 15 -1.48 -2.18 -4.73
N VAL A 16 -0.98 -1.04 -4.29
CA VAL A 16 -1.45 -0.43 -3.03
C VAL A 16 -2.89 0.07 -3.14
N PHE A 17 -3.32 0.51 -4.34
CA PHE A 17 -4.71 0.83 -4.62
C PHE A 17 -5.62 -0.41 -4.53
N ALA A 18 -5.25 -1.51 -5.18
CA ALA A 18 -5.98 -2.78 -5.11
C ALA A 18 -6.03 -3.37 -3.68
N LEU A 19 -5.02 -3.07 -2.86
CA LEU A 19 -5.01 -3.43 -1.45
C LEU A 19 -5.96 -2.55 -0.60
N GLY A 20 -6.44 -1.42 -1.12
CA GLY A 20 -7.29 -0.47 -0.39
C GLY A 20 -6.50 0.51 0.48
N ALA A 21 -5.19 0.64 0.24
CA ALA A 21 -4.35 1.59 0.97
C ALA A 21 -4.55 3.03 0.50
N LEU A 22 -5.00 3.23 -0.75
CA LEU A 22 -5.33 4.53 -1.34
C LEU A 22 -6.82 4.62 -1.70
N ASN A 23 -7.39 5.83 -1.63
CA ASN A 23 -8.71 6.15 -2.17
C ASN A 23 -8.61 6.60 -3.65
N SER A 24 -9.74 6.93 -4.28
CA SER A 24 -9.79 7.36 -5.69
C SER A 24 -9.16 8.73 -5.96
N GLN A 25 -8.85 9.49 -4.91
CA GLN A 25 -8.13 10.76 -4.96
C GLN A 25 -6.61 10.56 -4.79
N GLY A 26 -6.15 9.32 -4.56
CA GLY A 26 -4.75 9.00 -4.31
C GLY A 26 -4.29 9.27 -2.86
N GLU A 27 -5.22 9.45 -1.92
CA GLU A 27 -4.91 9.72 -0.52
C GLU A 27 -4.90 8.43 0.32
N LEU A 28 -4.07 8.39 1.36
CA LEU A 28 -3.99 7.25 2.28
C LEU A 28 -5.28 7.04 3.06
N THR A 29 -5.82 5.83 2.99
CA THR A 29 -6.96 5.38 3.81
C THR A 29 -6.53 5.07 5.24
N LYS A 30 -7.49 4.83 6.14
CA LYS A 30 -7.19 4.34 7.51
C LYS A 30 -6.42 3.01 7.50
N ILE A 31 -6.77 2.10 6.58
CA ILE A 31 -6.06 0.83 6.40
C ILE A 31 -4.65 1.08 5.87
N GLY A 32 -4.49 1.97 4.88
CA GLY A 32 -3.18 2.31 4.33
C GLY A 32 -2.21 2.88 5.38
N ARG A 33 -2.72 3.72 6.29
CA ARG A 33 -1.92 4.23 7.43
C ARG A 33 -1.51 3.11 8.38
N SER A 34 -2.43 2.21 8.73
CA SER A 34 -2.13 1.04 9.58
C SER A 34 -1.14 0.08 8.94
N MET A 35 -1.22 -0.15 7.62
CA MET A 35 -0.27 -0.99 6.87
C MET A 35 1.18 -0.47 6.97
N ALA A 36 1.36 0.85 7.00
CA ALA A 36 2.68 1.49 7.07
C ALA A 36 3.38 1.33 8.43
N GLU A 37 2.66 0.87 9.47
CA GLU A 37 3.25 0.56 10.79
C GLU A 37 4.05 -0.75 10.79
N PHE A 38 3.85 -1.62 9.78
CA PHE A 38 4.49 -2.94 9.72
C PHE A 38 5.64 -2.95 8.72
N PRO A 39 6.85 -3.42 9.10
CA PRO A 39 8.00 -3.57 8.20
C PRO A 39 7.89 -4.86 7.37
N LEU A 40 6.73 -5.08 6.73
CA LEU A 40 6.41 -6.27 5.96
C LEU A 40 6.00 -5.89 4.53
N ASP A 41 5.89 -6.90 3.67
CA ASP A 41 5.29 -6.72 2.33
C ASP A 41 3.85 -6.18 2.45
N PRO A 42 3.41 -5.25 1.58
CA PRO A 42 2.08 -4.66 1.63
C PRO A 42 0.93 -5.67 1.75
N LYS A 43 1.04 -6.86 1.15
CA LYS A 43 -0.01 -7.90 1.25
C LYS A 43 -0.11 -8.46 2.66
N LEU A 44 1.03 -8.69 3.32
CA LEU A 44 1.10 -9.16 4.70
C LEU A 44 0.68 -8.07 5.68
N SER A 45 1.13 -6.83 5.45
CA SER A 45 0.69 -5.68 6.23
C SER A 45 -0.82 -5.49 6.17
N LYS A 46 -1.46 -5.67 5.00
CA LYS A 46 -2.92 -5.63 4.87
C LYS A 46 -3.60 -6.70 5.72
N ALA A 47 -3.12 -7.95 5.65
CA ALA A 47 -3.72 -9.05 6.41
C ALA A 47 -3.68 -8.78 7.93
N LEU A 48 -2.59 -8.21 8.44
CA LEU A 48 -2.47 -7.82 9.85
C LEU A 48 -3.31 -6.58 10.20
N ALA A 49 -3.27 -5.55 9.34
CA ALA A 49 -4.02 -4.31 9.55
C ALA A 49 -5.54 -4.55 9.55
N GLN A 50 -6.04 -5.48 8.74
CA GLN A 50 -7.45 -5.87 8.69
C GLN A 50 -7.89 -6.72 9.90
N ARG A 51 -6.98 -7.46 10.51
CA ARG A 51 -7.26 -8.34 11.65
C ARG A 51 -7.34 -7.61 13.00
N ARG A 52 -7.06 -6.30 13.04
CA ARG A 52 -7.12 -5.47 14.27
C ARG A 52 -8.55 -5.06 14.71
N LEU A 53 -9.59 -5.84 14.40
CA LEU A 53 -10.96 -5.65 14.89
C LEU A 53 -11.50 -6.95 15.49
#